data_AF-A0A9J6GD92-F1
#
_entry.id   AF-A0A9J6GD92-F1
#
_cell.length_a   1.000
_cell.length_b   1.000
_cell.length_c   1.000
_cell.angle_alpha   90.00
_cell.angle_beta   90.00
_cell.angle_gamma   90.00
#
_symmetry.space_group_name_H-M   'P 1'
#
loop_
_entity.id
_entity.type
_entity.pdbx_description
1 polymer ?
#
loop_
_entity_poly.entity_id
_entity_poly.type
_entity_poly.pdbx_seq_one_letter_code
_entity_poly.pdbx_strand_id
1 'polypeptide(L)'
;MNATTTGAAASEIGESTMPNIPTTSTAPRPTQSQFAVAPSEAHSEGHGWYVKEYSCSVCGATFIAAKCYKEHFDHCHKHGPQCNYPESDYPQLSCSAPDEESHSVPSLDPESMSELTRPEITEGARLSDLCRLLEGQHRCSKAAVDAVVQGVAEIFEAKQLSFDTSKLSSNKARKCLYEQTDIYIKLFKKVLKNGSKAYYVPLKPLLHNLLKHPETAKYLQQPVLCSSDSLLRDFSDGLRFSDHTVLRNKRNPLALLLYCDDIDLANPLGMKRGSRGKLTVFYIMFANIPPFKRSSLHSIFLLAVAHSRDIKTVEAKEDLLQDFIATVNELSSTGVKIIIENKEIELLGAFCISG
;
A
#
# COMPACT_ATOMS: atom_id res chain seq x y z
N MET A 1 -19.73 -14.21 61.39
CA MET A 1 -20.00 -13.63 62.73
C MET A 1 -18.66 -13.44 63.42
N ASN A 2 -18.38 -12.22 63.89
CA ASN A 2 -17.37 -11.82 64.90
C ASN A 2 -15.88 -12.20 64.64
N ALA A 3 -14.86 -11.43 65.02
CA ALA A 3 -14.70 -10.02 65.43
C ALA A 3 -13.18 -9.70 65.23
N THR A 4 -12.75 -8.51 64.77
CA THR A 4 -12.30 -7.35 65.59
C THR A 4 -11.20 -7.75 66.61
N THR A 5 -10.05 -7.06 66.78
CA THR A 5 -9.88 -5.62 67.03
C THR A 5 -8.37 -5.19 67.06
N THR A 6 -8.05 -3.92 66.72
CA THR A 6 -6.91 -3.05 67.22
C THR A 6 -5.44 -3.49 67.05
N GLY A 7 -4.43 -2.59 66.98
CA GLY A 7 -4.38 -1.10 66.99
C GLY A 7 -3.03 -0.55 67.53
N ALA A 8 -2.73 0.75 67.30
CA ALA A 8 -1.55 1.55 67.77
C ALA A 8 -0.16 1.21 67.11
N ALA A 9 0.64 2.13 66.53
CA ALA A 9 1.29 3.41 67.00
C ALA A 9 2.62 3.14 67.79
N ALA A 10 3.74 3.87 67.69
CA ALA A 10 4.22 5.02 66.86
C ALA A 10 5.78 5.13 67.01
N SER A 11 6.41 6.26 66.56
CA SER A 11 7.83 6.69 66.83
C SER A 11 8.95 5.94 66.05
N GLU A 12 10.07 6.55 65.60
CA GLU A 12 10.54 7.95 65.55
C GLU A 12 11.70 8.18 64.52
N ILE A 13 11.80 9.42 64.02
CA ILE A 13 12.99 10.26 63.69
C ILE A 13 14.17 9.73 62.86
N GLY A 14 14.58 10.52 61.85
CA GLY A 14 15.89 10.45 61.19
C GLY A 14 16.07 11.47 60.05
N GLU A 15 16.45 12.72 60.36
CA GLU A 15 16.71 13.78 59.37
C GLU A 15 18.07 13.63 58.65
N SER A 16 18.15 14.04 57.37
CA SER A 16 19.41 14.49 56.76
C SER A 16 19.19 15.33 55.48
N THR A 17 19.18 16.66 55.66
CA THR A 17 19.73 17.72 54.79
C THR A 17 19.72 17.62 53.24
N MET A 18 19.06 18.59 52.61
CA MET A 18 19.35 19.15 51.28
C MET A 18 20.38 20.29 51.35
N PRO A 19 21.07 20.63 50.23
CA PRO A 19 21.60 21.97 49.98
C PRO A 19 20.95 22.66 48.75
N ASN A 20 21.02 24.00 48.73
CA ASN A 20 20.24 24.90 47.86
C ASN A 20 20.90 25.31 46.51
N ILE A 21 20.05 25.51 45.50
CA ILE A 21 19.93 26.61 44.48
C ILE A 21 21.17 27.53 44.19
N PRO A 22 21.37 27.98 42.94
CA PRO A 22 20.88 29.32 42.57
C PRO A 22 20.29 29.48 41.14
N THR A 23 19.47 30.51 40.96
CA THR A 23 18.83 30.94 39.69
C THR A 23 19.47 32.23 39.12
N THR A 24 19.56 32.36 37.78
CA THR A 24 19.79 33.58 36.93
C THR A 24 20.11 33.10 35.48
N SER A 25 20.03 33.86 34.37
CA SER A 25 19.28 35.09 33.99
C SER A 25 19.23 35.25 32.45
N THR A 26 18.21 35.92 31.91
CA THR A 26 18.13 36.73 30.64
C THR A 26 18.82 36.29 29.32
N ALA A 27 18.08 36.40 28.21
CA ALA A 27 18.45 36.02 26.83
C ALA A 27 19.49 36.95 26.14
N PRO A 28 20.00 36.60 24.93
CA PRO A 28 19.34 37.08 23.70
C PRO A 28 19.30 36.07 22.51
N ARG A 29 18.72 36.51 21.39
CA ARG A 29 18.44 35.75 20.15
C ARG A 29 19.31 36.24 18.96
N PRO A 30 19.86 35.35 18.12
CA PRO A 30 20.13 35.62 16.70
C PRO A 30 19.15 34.84 15.81
N THR A 31 18.43 35.38 14.82
CA THR A 31 18.81 36.01 13.53
C THR A 31 19.47 35.07 12.52
N GLN A 32 19.02 35.19 11.26
CA GLN A 32 19.25 34.26 10.14
C GLN A 32 20.70 34.27 9.63
N SER A 33 21.24 33.13 9.25
CA SER A 33 21.51 32.79 7.83
C SER A 33 22.28 31.46 7.69
N GLN A 34 22.00 30.78 6.56
CA GLN A 34 22.83 29.83 5.80
C GLN A 34 24.03 29.14 6.50
N PHE A 35 24.11 27.81 6.43
CA PHE A 35 25.04 27.12 5.51
C PHE A 35 24.69 25.62 5.40
N ALA A 36 24.92 25.05 4.21
CA ALA A 36 24.72 23.63 3.95
C ALA A 36 25.87 22.78 4.53
N VAL A 37 25.57 21.56 4.95
CA VAL A 37 26.58 20.53 5.23
C VAL A 37 26.21 19.26 4.49
N ALA A 38 26.93 18.96 3.41
CA ALA A 38 26.93 17.64 2.80
C ALA A 38 27.75 16.67 3.69
N PRO A 39 27.42 15.37 3.74
CA PRO A 39 28.26 14.40 4.44
C PRO A 39 29.60 14.25 3.70
N SER A 40 30.71 14.44 4.40
CA SER A 40 32.03 14.13 3.89
C SER A 40 32.26 12.62 3.82
N GLU A 41 32.62 12.11 2.65
CA GLU A 41 33.08 10.72 2.51
C GLU A 41 34.44 10.55 3.20
N ALA A 42 34.55 9.55 4.06
CA ALA A 42 35.80 9.07 4.62
C ALA A 42 35.86 7.55 4.49
N HIS A 43 36.73 7.06 3.62
CA HIS A 43 37.04 5.65 3.52
C HIS A 43 37.85 5.20 4.76
N SER A 44 37.35 4.20 5.47
CA SER A 44 38.19 3.36 6.33
C SER A 44 37.62 1.94 6.39
N GLU A 45 38.43 0.96 6.01
CA GLU A 45 38.11 -0.46 6.16
C GLU A 45 38.20 -0.86 7.64
N GLY A 46 37.18 -1.54 8.17
CA GLY A 46 37.19 -2.04 9.54
C GLY A 46 35.81 -2.42 10.06
N HIS A 47 35.69 -3.61 10.63
CA HIS A 47 34.44 -4.06 11.26
C HIS A 47 34.11 -3.22 12.50
N GLY A 48 33.15 -2.30 12.36
CA GLY A 48 32.59 -1.51 13.46
C GLY A 48 31.09 -1.33 13.28
N TRP A 49 30.30 -1.75 14.27
CA TRP A 49 28.85 -1.52 14.24
C TRP A 49 28.57 -0.03 14.44
N TYR A 50 28.09 0.65 13.41
CA TYR A 50 27.65 2.05 13.54
C TYR A 50 26.48 2.15 14.52
N VAL A 51 26.78 2.57 15.75
CA VAL A 51 25.77 3.07 16.68
C VAL A 51 25.26 4.39 16.11
N LYS A 52 24.11 4.34 15.43
CA LYS A 52 23.41 5.57 15.02
C LYS A 52 22.83 6.22 16.26
N GLU A 53 23.47 7.28 16.73
CA GLU A 53 22.85 8.21 17.66
C GLU A 53 21.75 9.00 16.94
N TYR A 54 20.57 9.04 17.55
CA TYR A 54 19.40 9.78 17.08
C TYR A 54 19.29 11.06 17.90
N SER A 55 19.39 12.23 17.29
CA SER A 55 19.23 13.52 17.97
C SER A 55 17.84 14.11 17.73
N CYS A 56 17.23 14.66 18.77
CA CYS A 56 16.00 15.44 18.66
C CYS A 56 16.32 16.86 18.17
N SER A 57 15.81 17.23 17.00
CA SER A 57 15.98 18.56 16.41
C SER A 57 15.26 19.68 17.18
N VAL A 58 14.34 19.36 18.09
CA VAL A 58 13.54 20.34 18.84
C VAL A 58 14.19 20.74 20.16
N CYS A 59 14.84 19.81 20.89
CA CYS A 59 15.47 20.08 22.19
C CYS A 59 16.91 19.57 22.34
N GLY A 60 17.51 19.00 21.28
CA GLY A 60 18.91 18.54 21.28
C GLY A 60 19.18 17.19 21.97
N ALA A 61 18.18 16.56 22.60
CA ALA A 61 18.37 15.29 23.31
C ALA A 61 18.82 14.16 22.35
N THR A 62 19.81 13.35 22.76
CA THR A 62 20.36 12.23 21.97
C THR A 62 19.93 10.87 22.52
N PHE A 63 19.77 9.89 21.61
CA PHE A 63 19.28 8.55 21.92
C PHE A 63 20.06 7.50 21.15
N ILE A 64 20.41 6.39 21.81
CA ILE A 64 21.16 5.28 21.20
C ILE A 64 20.25 4.34 20.37
N ALA A 65 18.92 4.47 20.53
CA ALA A 65 17.93 3.64 19.83
C ALA A 65 16.73 4.45 19.33
N ALA A 66 16.28 4.15 18.11
CA ALA A 66 15.13 4.80 17.45
C ALA A 66 13.84 4.74 18.28
N LYS A 67 13.65 3.67 19.07
CA LYS A 67 12.49 3.51 19.96
C LYS A 67 12.46 4.59 21.04
N CYS A 68 13.58 4.83 21.71
CA CYS A 68 13.70 5.83 22.76
C CYS A 68 13.56 7.26 22.20
N TYR A 69 14.11 7.52 21.00
CA TYR A 69 13.85 8.77 20.27
C TYR A 69 12.36 8.97 19.99
N LYS A 70 11.65 7.93 19.51
CA LYS A 70 10.21 8.01 19.22
C LYS A 70 9.38 8.23 20.48
N GLU A 71 9.68 7.49 21.55
CA GLU A 71 9.02 7.66 22.86
C GLU A 71 9.24 9.07 23.43
N HIS A 72 10.46 9.61 23.31
CA HIS A 72 10.76 11.01 23.65
C HIS A 72 9.97 12.01 22.80
N PHE A 73 9.94 11.84 21.48
CA PHE A 73 9.21 12.73 20.59
C PHE A 73 7.69 12.70 20.87
N ASP A 74 7.16 11.49 21.10
CA ASP A 74 5.75 11.26 21.45
C ASP A 74 5.36 11.80 22.84
N HIS A 75 6.32 12.01 23.75
CA HIS A 75 6.05 12.50 25.12
C HIS A 75 6.38 13.99 25.32
N CYS A 76 7.46 14.49 24.74
CA CYS A 76 7.95 15.85 24.95
C CYS A 76 7.50 16.86 23.89
N HIS A 77 7.22 16.41 22.66
CA HIS A 77 6.94 17.30 21.51
C HIS A 77 5.56 17.07 20.89
N LYS A 78 4.82 16.06 21.36
CA LYS A 78 3.50 15.71 20.86
C LYS A 78 2.39 16.53 21.48
N HIS A 79 2.39 17.82 21.17
CA HIS A 79 1.11 18.43 20.85
C HIS A 79 0.65 17.82 19.51
N GLY A 80 -0.58 17.30 19.44
CA GLY A 80 -1.20 17.03 18.15
C GLY A 80 -1.31 18.33 17.34
N PRO A 81 -1.67 18.29 16.05
CA PRO A 81 -1.90 19.52 15.27
C PRO A 81 -3.07 20.32 15.86
N GLN A 82 -2.77 21.17 16.85
CA GLN A 82 -3.68 22.19 17.35
C GLN A 82 -3.65 23.34 16.36
N CYS A 83 -4.80 23.61 15.74
CA CYS A 83 -4.99 24.79 14.91
C CYS A 83 -4.88 26.02 15.80
N ASN A 84 -3.74 26.73 15.72
CA ASN A 84 -3.48 27.96 16.47
C ASN A 84 -4.02 29.21 15.74
N TYR A 85 -5.23 29.11 15.19
CA TYR A 85 -5.96 30.29 14.70
C TYR A 85 -6.85 30.84 15.82
N PRO A 86 -6.76 32.14 16.16
CA PRO A 86 -7.75 32.76 17.04
C PRO A 86 -9.12 32.79 16.34
N GLU A 87 -10.18 32.45 17.06
CA GLU A 87 -11.56 32.39 16.53
C GLU A 87 -12.13 33.73 16.03
N SER A 88 -11.39 34.84 16.17
CA SER A 88 -11.80 36.18 15.72
C SER A 88 -11.56 36.47 14.23
N ASP A 89 -10.66 35.72 13.57
CA ASP A 89 -10.21 36.03 12.19
C ASP A 89 -10.71 35.01 11.15
N TYR A 90 -11.99 34.65 11.22
CA TYR A 90 -12.68 34.07 10.06
C TYR A 90 -13.09 35.19 9.09
N PRO A 91 -12.56 35.24 7.85
CA PRO A 91 -13.24 35.94 6.79
C PRO A 91 -14.60 35.26 6.59
N GLN A 92 -15.69 36.02 6.66
CA GLN A 92 -17.00 35.56 6.20
C GLN A 92 -16.89 35.30 4.69
N LEU A 93 -16.59 34.05 4.33
CA LEU A 93 -16.63 33.56 2.95
C LEU A 93 -18.11 33.48 2.52
N SER A 94 -18.66 34.62 2.14
CA SER A 94 -19.87 34.68 1.33
C SER A 94 -19.59 33.97 0.01
N CYS A 95 -20.34 32.91 -0.27
CA CYS A 95 -20.25 32.18 -1.53
C CYS A 95 -20.75 33.06 -2.69
N SER A 96 -19.87 33.89 -3.23
CA SER A 96 -20.02 34.45 -4.57
C SER A 96 -19.53 33.40 -5.56
N ALA A 97 -20.41 32.91 -6.42
CA ALA A 97 -20.01 32.09 -7.55
C ALA A 97 -19.09 32.92 -8.47
N PRO A 98 -17.94 32.40 -8.94
CA PRO A 98 -17.14 33.10 -9.93
C PRO A 98 -17.87 33.15 -11.26
N ASP A 99 -17.82 34.30 -11.93
CA ASP A 99 -18.46 34.54 -13.22
C ASP A 99 -17.93 33.61 -14.33
N GLU A 100 -18.80 33.27 -15.28
CA GLU A 100 -18.45 32.44 -16.44
C GLU A 100 -17.54 33.19 -17.44
N GLU A 101 -16.22 33.15 -17.25
CA GLU A 101 -15.29 33.49 -18.32
C GLU A 101 -15.19 32.34 -19.34
N SER A 102 -15.68 32.63 -20.54
CA SER A 102 -15.82 31.68 -21.65
C SER A 102 -14.48 31.33 -22.31
N HIS A 103 -13.82 30.28 -21.82
CA HIS A 103 -12.80 29.59 -22.60
C HIS A 103 -13.43 28.65 -23.64
N SER A 104 -13.34 29.04 -24.91
CA SER A 104 -13.84 28.28 -26.05
C SER A 104 -13.12 26.95 -26.21
N VAL A 105 -13.76 25.87 -25.75
CA VAL A 105 -13.36 24.50 -26.05
C VAL A 105 -13.51 24.27 -27.56
N PRO A 106 -12.50 23.73 -28.27
CA PRO A 106 -12.66 23.34 -29.67
C PRO A 106 -13.79 22.30 -29.79
N SER A 107 -14.78 22.60 -30.61
CA SER A 107 -15.91 21.69 -30.88
C SER A 107 -15.39 20.42 -31.57
N LEU A 108 -15.34 19.32 -30.84
CA LEU A 108 -15.12 17.99 -31.42
C LEU A 108 -16.43 17.54 -32.07
N ASP A 109 -16.44 17.43 -33.39
CA ASP A 109 -17.61 16.99 -34.16
C ASP A 109 -18.10 15.61 -33.67
N PRO A 110 -19.36 15.49 -33.20
CA PRO A 110 -19.90 14.25 -32.66
C PRO A 110 -19.91 13.08 -33.65
N GLU A 111 -19.85 13.36 -34.96
CA GLU A 111 -19.93 12.36 -36.03
C GLU A 111 -18.59 11.67 -36.34
N SER A 112 -17.48 12.09 -35.72
CA SER A 112 -16.15 11.46 -35.92
C SER A 112 -15.91 10.18 -35.11
N MET A 113 -16.82 9.80 -34.21
CA MET A 113 -16.78 8.53 -33.47
C MET A 113 -17.32 7.35 -34.29
N SER A 114 -16.80 7.18 -35.52
CA SER A 114 -17.16 6.06 -36.39
C SER A 114 -16.69 4.72 -35.81
N GLU A 115 -17.65 3.94 -35.32
CA GLU A 115 -17.59 2.48 -35.18
C GLU A 115 -16.27 1.89 -34.67
N LEU A 116 -15.99 2.08 -33.38
CA LEU A 116 -15.31 1.03 -32.61
C LEU A 116 -16.20 -0.22 -32.62
N THR A 117 -15.95 -1.09 -33.61
CA THR A 117 -16.67 -2.35 -33.80
C THR A 117 -16.56 -3.14 -32.49
N ARG A 118 -17.66 -3.28 -31.75
CA ARG A 118 -17.67 -4.13 -30.56
C ARG A 118 -17.29 -5.54 -31.03
N PRO A 119 -16.21 -6.16 -30.49
CA PRO A 119 -15.82 -7.48 -30.93
C PRO A 119 -16.99 -8.45 -30.73
N GLU A 120 -17.15 -9.39 -31.66
CA GLU A 120 -18.22 -10.39 -31.59
C GLU A 120 -18.05 -11.28 -30.35
N ILE A 121 -18.71 -10.88 -29.26
CA ILE A 121 -18.65 -11.60 -28.00
C ILE A 121 -19.47 -12.89 -28.16
N THR A 122 -18.76 -14.00 -28.36
CA THR A 122 -19.35 -15.35 -28.37
C THR A 122 -20.17 -15.59 -27.12
N GLU A 123 -21.23 -16.39 -27.23
CA GLU A 123 -22.15 -16.66 -26.12
C GLU A 123 -21.41 -17.23 -24.89
N GLY A 124 -20.40 -18.07 -25.12
CA GLY A 124 -19.55 -18.64 -24.06
C GLY A 124 -18.70 -17.59 -23.35
N ALA A 125 -18.23 -16.55 -24.05
CA ALA A 125 -17.53 -15.43 -23.44
C ALA A 125 -18.51 -14.60 -22.57
N ARG A 126 -19.75 -14.38 -23.01
CA ARG A 126 -20.77 -13.67 -22.21
C ARG A 126 -21.10 -14.39 -20.90
N LEU A 127 -21.28 -15.71 -20.92
CA LEU A 127 -21.53 -16.47 -19.68
C LEU A 127 -20.29 -16.51 -18.78
N SER A 128 -19.08 -16.60 -19.36
CA SER A 128 -17.83 -16.47 -18.60
C SER A 128 -17.74 -15.11 -17.89
N ASP A 129 -18.06 -14.01 -18.57
CA ASP A 129 -18.07 -12.68 -17.97
C ASP A 129 -19.17 -12.51 -16.91
N LEU A 130 -20.37 -13.09 -17.10
CA LEU A 130 -21.39 -13.15 -16.06
C LEU A 130 -20.88 -13.91 -14.81
N CYS A 131 -20.21 -15.05 -15.00
CA CYS A 131 -19.60 -15.78 -13.88
C CYS A 131 -18.57 -14.91 -13.13
N ARG A 132 -17.72 -14.17 -13.86
CA ARG A 132 -16.72 -13.26 -13.27
C ARG A 132 -17.36 -12.10 -12.51
N LEU A 133 -18.46 -11.52 -13.02
CA LEU A 133 -19.22 -10.47 -12.32
C LEU A 133 -19.84 -11.01 -11.03
N LEU A 134 -20.46 -12.19 -11.08
CA LEU A 134 -21.06 -12.83 -9.90
C LEU A 134 -19.99 -13.20 -8.85
N GLU A 135 -18.88 -13.82 -9.25
CA GLU A 135 -17.81 -14.24 -8.35
C GLU A 135 -17.00 -13.06 -7.77
N GLY A 136 -16.71 -12.05 -8.61
CA GLY A 136 -15.86 -10.91 -8.25
C GLY A 136 -16.60 -9.73 -7.65
N GLN A 137 -17.54 -9.14 -8.40
CA GLN A 137 -18.24 -7.91 -8.02
C GLN A 137 -19.34 -8.19 -6.98
N HIS A 138 -20.18 -9.20 -7.22
CA HIS A 138 -21.30 -9.53 -6.33
C HIS A 138 -20.94 -10.53 -5.22
N ARG A 139 -19.72 -11.09 -5.24
CA ARG A 139 -19.19 -12.04 -4.23
C ARG A 139 -20.11 -13.24 -3.99
N CYS A 140 -20.82 -13.68 -5.01
CA CYS A 140 -21.74 -14.82 -4.95
C CYS A 140 -21.00 -16.09 -4.52
N SER A 141 -21.70 -16.98 -3.81
CA SER A 141 -21.13 -18.28 -3.45
C SER A 141 -20.87 -19.11 -4.71
N LYS A 142 -19.83 -19.95 -4.68
CA LYS A 142 -19.49 -20.84 -5.82
C LYS A 142 -20.70 -21.67 -6.25
N ALA A 143 -21.45 -22.21 -5.29
CA ALA A 143 -22.68 -22.97 -5.53
C ALA A 143 -23.78 -22.14 -6.21
N ALA A 144 -23.93 -20.86 -5.89
CA ALA A 144 -24.88 -19.99 -6.58
C ALA A 144 -24.47 -19.75 -8.05
N VAL A 145 -23.17 -19.60 -8.32
CA VAL A 145 -22.65 -19.43 -9.69
C VAL A 145 -22.73 -20.74 -10.48
N ASP A 146 -22.43 -21.87 -9.84
CA ASP A 146 -22.62 -23.21 -10.41
C ASP A 146 -24.10 -23.44 -10.80
N ALA A 147 -25.05 -23.04 -9.93
CA ALA A 147 -26.48 -23.10 -10.20
C ALA A 147 -26.94 -22.18 -11.34
N VAL A 148 -26.36 -20.97 -11.48
CA VAL A 148 -26.63 -20.09 -12.63
C VAL A 148 -26.16 -20.71 -13.95
N VAL A 149 -24.95 -21.28 -13.99
CA VAL A 149 -24.44 -21.96 -15.20
C VAL A 149 -25.30 -23.17 -15.56
N GLN A 150 -25.73 -23.94 -14.56
CA GLN A 150 -26.61 -25.10 -14.75
C GLN A 150 -27.99 -24.68 -15.30
N GLY A 151 -28.62 -23.67 -14.72
CA GLY A 151 -29.91 -23.16 -15.21
C GLY A 151 -29.84 -22.58 -16.62
N VAL A 152 -28.72 -21.95 -17.00
CA VAL A 152 -28.49 -21.52 -18.39
C VAL A 152 -28.37 -22.72 -19.33
N ALA A 153 -27.66 -23.79 -18.94
CA ALA A 153 -27.58 -25.01 -19.74
C ALA A 153 -28.96 -25.64 -19.98
N GLU A 154 -29.78 -25.75 -18.93
CA GLU A 154 -31.15 -26.28 -19.00
C GLU A 154 -32.07 -25.45 -19.92
N ILE A 155 -31.94 -24.11 -19.90
CA ILE A 155 -32.70 -23.23 -20.80
C ILE A 155 -32.30 -23.46 -22.26
N PHE A 156 -31.01 -23.62 -22.56
CA PHE A 156 -30.55 -23.88 -23.93
C PHE A 156 -30.98 -25.27 -24.43
N GLU A 157 -30.87 -26.30 -23.58
CA GLU A 157 -31.36 -27.65 -23.88
C GLU A 157 -32.87 -27.67 -24.16
N ALA A 158 -33.67 -27.02 -23.31
CA ALA A 158 -35.12 -26.88 -23.49
C ALA A 158 -35.51 -26.09 -24.77
N LYS A 159 -34.59 -25.27 -25.30
CA LYS A 159 -34.74 -24.56 -26.58
C LYS A 159 -34.09 -25.28 -27.76
N GLN A 160 -33.56 -26.49 -27.57
CA GLN A 160 -32.86 -27.28 -28.59
C GLN A 160 -31.65 -26.54 -29.19
N LEU A 161 -31.01 -25.68 -28.39
CA LEU A 161 -29.81 -24.93 -28.74
C LEU A 161 -28.57 -25.62 -28.16
N SER A 162 -27.52 -25.75 -28.96
CA SER A 162 -26.24 -26.33 -28.53
C SER A 162 -25.34 -25.29 -27.88
N PHE A 163 -24.95 -25.49 -26.61
CA PHE A 163 -24.10 -24.56 -25.87
C PHE A 163 -23.18 -25.30 -24.88
N ASP A 164 -21.86 -25.16 -25.07
CA ASP A 164 -20.86 -25.86 -24.24
C ASP A 164 -20.60 -25.12 -22.91
N THR A 165 -21.20 -25.61 -21.83
CA THR A 165 -20.94 -25.13 -20.46
C THR A 165 -19.82 -25.89 -19.74
N SER A 166 -19.15 -26.87 -20.36
CA SER A 166 -18.19 -27.75 -19.69
C SER A 166 -17.08 -26.98 -18.97
N LYS A 167 -16.56 -25.92 -19.59
CA LYS A 167 -15.52 -25.02 -19.05
C LYS A 167 -16.02 -24.08 -17.94
N LEU A 168 -17.34 -23.96 -17.76
CA LEU A 168 -17.98 -23.06 -16.78
C LEU A 168 -18.72 -23.81 -15.66
N SER A 169 -19.01 -25.10 -15.86
CA SER A 169 -19.81 -26.02 -15.03
C SER A 169 -19.47 -26.09 -13.53
N SER A 170 -18.26 -25.67 -13.15
CA SER A 170 -17.82 -25.66 -11.75
C SER A 170 -16.75 -24.61 -11.51
N ASN A 171 -16.58 -24.16 -10.27
CA ASN A 171 -15.45 -23.29 -9.88
C ASN A 171 -14.07 -23.87 -10.26
N LYS A 172 -13.89 -25.20 -10.36
CA LYS A 172 -12.65 -25.80 -10.88
C LYS A 172 -12.48 -25.56 -12.38
N ALA A 173 -13.55 -25.77 -13.17
CA ALA A 173 -13.55 -25.55 -14.60
C ALA A 173 -13.34 -24.05 -14.93
N ARG A 174 -14.07 -23.16 -14.26
CA ARG A 174 -13.93 -21.70 -14.39
C ARG A 174 -12.52 -21.22 -14.08
N LYS A 175 -11.90 -21.69 -12.99
CA LYS A 175 -10.50 -21.36 -12.70
C LYS A 175 -9.53 -21.86 -13.77
N CYS A 176 -9.74 -23.04 -14.34
CA CYS A 176 -8.94 -23.54 -15.46
C CYS A 176 -9.07 -22.63 -16.69
N LEU A 177 -10.29 -22.19 -17.02
CA LEU A 177 -10.56 -21.23 -18.09
C LEU A 177 -9.91 -19.85 -17.81
N TYR A 178 -10.02 -19.33 -16.59
CA TYR A 178 -9.42 -18.04 -16.22
C TYR A 178 -7.88 -18.06 -16.20
N GLU A 179 -7.27 -19.21 -15.89
CA GLU A 179 -5.82 -19.44 -16.05
C GLU A 179 -5.44 -19.49 -17.54
N GLN A 180 -6.20 -20.20 -18.39
CA GLN A 180 -5.95 -20.29 -19.84
C GLN A 180 -6.09 -18.96 -20.59
N THR A 181 -7.00 -18.10 -20.13
CA THR A 181 -7.26 -16.78 -20.72
C THR A 181 -6.37 -15.68 -20.14
N ASP A 182 -5.46 -16.03 -19.21
CA ASP A 182 -4.59 -15.09 -18.50
C ASP A 182 -5.35 -13.87 -17.92
N ILE A 183 -6.55 -14.17 -17.40
CA ILE A 183 -7.40 -13.29 -16.60
C ILE A 183 -7.06 -13.46 -15.12
N TYR A 184 -6.79 -14.70 -14.69
CA TYR A 184 -6.48 -15.03 -13.30
C TYR A 184 -4.99 -15.29 -13.10
N ILE A 185 -4.33 -14.40 -12.35
CA ILE A 185 -2.93 -14.58 -11.97
C ILE A 185 -2.85 -15.66 -10.90
N LYS A 186 -2.14 -16.74 -11.22
CA LYS A 186 -1.97 -17.89 -10.34
C LYS A 186 -1.01 -17.58 -9.19
N LEU A 187 -1.39 -17.93 -7.97
CA LEU A 187 -0.48 -17.89 -6.81
C LEU A 187 0.51 -19.06 -6.88
N PHE A 188 1.78 -18.76 -6.65
CA PHE A 188 2.85 -19.73 -6.60
C PHE A 188 3.12 -20.12 -5.15
N LYS A 189 3.10 -21.42 -4.87
CA LYS A 189 3.47 -21.98 -3.57
C LYS A 189 5.00 -22.04 -3.47
N LYS A 190 5.57 -21.38 -2.46
CA LYS A 190 7.00 -21.43 -2.13
C LYS A 190 7.21 -22.24 -0.85
N VAL A 191 8.33 -22.98 -0.80
CA VAL A 191 8.92 -23.45 0.45
C VAL A 191 10.07 -22.49 0.77
N LEU A 192 10.03 -21.86 1.94
CA LEU A 192 11.07 -20.92 2.35
C LEU A 192 12.33 -21.67 2.81
N LYS A 193 13.47 -20.97 2.89
CA LYS A 193 14.76 -21.50 3.39
C LYS A 193 14.66 -22.19 4.76
N ASN A 194 13.71 -21.80 5.60
CA ASN A 194 13.42 -22.42 6.91
C ASN A 194 12.44 -23.62 6.86
N GLY A 195 12.10 -24.12 5.67
CA GLY A 195 11.19 -25.24 5.45
C GLY A 195 9.69 -24.92 5.55
N SER A 196 9.32 -23.69 5.93
CA SER A 196 7.92 -23.27 6.00
C SER A 196 7.27 -23.10 4.62
N LYS A 197 5.93 -23.07 4.59
CA LYS A 197 5.14 -22.90 3.37
C LYS A 197 4.62 -21.47 3.27
N ALA A 198 4.83 -20.84 2.12
CA ALA A 198 4.32 -19.53 1.79
C ALA A 198 3.73 -19.51 0.38
N TYR A 199 3.07 -18.42 0.01
CA TYR A 199 2.55 -18.18 -1.34
C TYR A 199 2.89 -16.77 -1.79
N TYR A 200 3.13 -16.59 -3.09
CA TYR A 200 3.36 -15.28 -3.69
C TYR A 200 2.66 -15.15 -5.06
N VAL A 201 2.43 -13.91 -5.47
CA VAL A 201 1.93 -13.51 -6.79
C VAL A 201 3.13 -12.90 -7.53
N PRO A 202 3.59 -13.48 -8.65
CA PRO A 202 4.72 -12.93 -9.38
C PRO A 202 4.41 -11.55 -9.97
N LEU A 203 5.33 -10.59 -9.84
CA LEU A 203 5.05 -9.20 -10.18
C LEU A 203 4.91 -8.97 -11.70
N LYS A 204 5.72 -9.63 -12.55
CA LYS A 204 5.63 -9.43 -14.01
C LYS A 204 4.28 -9.89 -14.61
N PRO A 205 3.75 -11.09 -14.31
CA PRO A 205 2.39 -11.48 -14.68
C PRO A 205 1.31 -10.54 -14.15
N LEU A 206 1.47 -9.99 -12.95
CA LEU A 206 0.55 -8.98 -12.41
C LEU A 206 0.58 -7.69 -13.25
N LEU A 207 1.77 -7.17 -13.57
CA LEU A 207 1.91 -6.01 -14.46
C LEU A 207 1.32 -6.29 -15.85
N HIS A 208 1.58 -7.46 -16.43
CA HIS A 208 1.01 -7.87 -17.73
C HIS A 208 -0.53 -7.88 -17.71
N ASN A 209 -1.13 -8.52 -16.71
CA ASN A 209 -2.59 -8.59 -16.56
C ASN A 209 -3.20 -7.19 -16.35
N LEU A 210 -2.55 -6.31 -15.58
CA LEU A 210 -3.01 -4.93 -15.35
C LEU A 210 -2.91 -4.05 -16.60
N LEU A 211 -1.86 -4.21 -17.41
CA LEU A 211 -1.69 -3.47 -18.67
C LEU A 211 -2.71 -3.87 -19.76
N LYS A 212 -3.40 -5.01 -19.65
CA LYS A 212 -4.53 -5.35 -20.53
C LYS A 212 -5.77 -4.48 -20.30
N HIS A 213 -5.90 -3.86 -19.13
CA HIS A 213 -7.08 -3.08 -18.78
C HIS A 213 -6.86 -1.59 -19.11
N PRO A 214 -7.60 -0.97 -20.06
CA PRO A 214 -7.26 0.35 -20.59
C PRO A 214 -7.13 1.47 -19.53
N GLU A 215 -8.06 1.52 -18.58
CA GLU A 215 -8.00 2.49 -17.47
C GLU A 215 -6.77 2.29 -16.57
N THR A 216 -6.37 1.05 -16.34
CA THR A 216 -5.20 0.74 -15.50
C THR A 216 -3.92 1.04 -16.27
N ALA A 217 -3.84 0.57 -17.51
CA ALA A 217 -2.72 0.81 -18.42
C ALA A 217 -2.43 2.31 -18.61
N LYS A 218 -3.48 3.14 -18.70
CA LYS A 218 -3.39 4.60 -18.74
C LYS A 218 -2.66 5.16 -17.51
N TYR A 219 -3.01 4.73 -16.30
CA TYR A 219 -2.36 5.21 -15.08
C TYR A 219 -0.93 4.67 -14.93
N LEU A 220 -0.69 3.38 -15.19
CA LEU A 220 0.65 2.79 -15.03
C LEU A 220 1.70 3.36 -16.00
N GLN A 221 1.27 3.98 -17.10
CA GLN A 221 2.13 4.66 -18.10
C GLN A 221 2.16 6.18 -17.95
N GLN A 222 1.48 6.75 -16.95
CA GLN A 222 1.49 8.18 -16.62
C GLN A 222 2.41 8.45 -15.42
N PRO A 223 3.00 9.66 -15.29
CA PRO A 223 3.74 10.02 -14.09
C PRO A 223 2.81 10.04 -12.87
N VAL A 224 3.39 9.87 -11.68
CA VAL A 224 2.67 10.04 -10.42
C VAL A 224 2.18 11.49 -10.30
N LEU A 225 0.94 11.67 -9.85
CA LEU A 225 0.38 13.00 -9.59
C LEU A 225 1.06 13.63 -8.37
N CYS A 226 1.51 14.89 -8.53
CA CYS A 226 2.08 15.71 -7.48
C CYS A 226 1.32 17.05 -7.41
N SER A 227 1.20 17.62 -6.22
CA SER A 227 0.63 18.94 -5.96
C SER A 227 1.56 20.04 -6.49
N SER A 228 1.00 21.04 -7.17
CA SER A 228 1.76 22.16 -7.75
C SER A 228 1.83 23.42 -6.86
N ASP A 229 1.08 23.43 -5.75
CA ASP A 229 0.77 24.60 -4.92
C ASP A 229 1.40 24.53 -3.51
N SER A 230 2.48 23.74 -3.36
CA SER A 230 3.22 23.55 -2.11
C SER A 230 2.43 22.93 -0.93
N LEU A 231 1.18 22.52 -1.15
CA LEU A 231 0.37 21.82 -0.17
C LEU A 231 0.66 20.32 -0.21
N LEU A 232 0.94 19.72 0.95
CA LEU A 232 1.11 18.27 1.08
C LEU A 232 -0.26 17.59 1.08
N ARG A 233 -0.57 16.81 0.03
CA ARG A 233 -1.80 16.04 -0.12
C ARG A 233 -1.58 14.53 -0.19
N ASP A 234 -0.46 14.10 -0.77
CA ASP A 234 -0.13 12.69 -0.96
C ASP A 234 1.35 12.41 -0.67
N PHE A 235 1.76 11.13 -0.60
CA PHE A 235 3.16 10.74 -0.35
C PHE A 235 4.13 11.30 -1.42
N SER A 236 3.62 11.58 -2.63
CA SER A 236 4.37 12.15 -3.76
C SER A 236 4.77 13.61 -3.56
N ASP A 237 4.11 14.33 -2.65
CA ASP A 237 4.45 15.70 -2.30
C ASP A 237 5.60 15.79 -1.28
N GLY A 238 6.02 14.64 -0.72
CA GLY A 238 7.09 14.56 0.27
C GLY A 238 8.50 14.53 -0.34
N LEU A 239 9.48 15.10 0.37
CA LEU A 239 10.89 15.20 -0.06
C LEU A 239 11.50 13.84 -0.50
N ARG A 240 11.12 12.74 0.15
CA ARG A 240 11.59 11.40 -0.23
C ARG A 240 11.18 10.98 -1.64
N PHE A 241 10.08 11.52 -2.17
CA PHE A 241 9.65 11.27 -3.54
C PHE A 241 10.40 12.19 -4.52
N SER A 242 10.52 13.49 -4.22
CA SER A 242 11.26 14.44 -5.06
C SER A 242 12.74 14.10 -5.22
N ASP A 243 13.35 13.55 -4.17
CA ASP A 243 14.78 13.26 -4.13
C ASP A 243 15.13 11.87 -4.70
N HIS A 244 14.11 11.06 -5.05
CA HIS A 244 14.33 9.70 -5.54
C HIS A 244 14.83 9.70 -6.99
N THR A 245 16.08 9.28 -7.19
CA THR A 245 16.79 9.28 -8.48
C THR A 245 15.99 8.68 -9.65
N VAL A 246 15.44 7.48 -9.51
CA VAL A 246 14.64 6.83 -10.57
C VAL A 246 13.32 7.57 -10.85
N LEU A 247 12.59 7.98 -9.81
CA LEU A 247 11.27 8.60 -9.93
C LEU A 247 11.33 10.04 -10.47
N ARG A 248 12.46 10.72 -10.24
CA ARG A 248 12.73 12.06 -10.77
C ARG A 248 13.26 12.06 -12.20
N ASN A 249 14.16 11.13 -12.54
CA ASN A 249 14.98 11.22 -13.76
C ASN A 249 14.48 10.36 -14.93
N LYS A 250 13.53 9.44 -14.71
CA LYS A 250 12.94 8.62 -15.79
C LYS A 250 11.63 9.23 -16.29
N ARG A 251 11.32 9.04 -17.57
CA ARG A 251 10.03 9.43 -18.15
C ARG A 251 8.93 8.49 -17.66
N ASN A 252 7.90 9.04 -17.01
CA ASN A 252 6.71 8.33 -16.51
C ASN A 252 7.04 7.07 -15.67
N PRO A 253 7.75 7.20 -14.54
CA PRO A 253 8.17 6.05 -13.77
C PRO A 253 7.00 5.42 -13.00
N LEU A 254 6.92 4.09 -13.07
CA LEU A 254 6.04 3.29 -12.24
C LEU A 254 6.49 3.38 -10.78
N ALA A 255 5.59 3.81 -9.89
CA ALA A 255 5.85 3.91 -8.47
C ALA A 255 5.05 2.83 -7.71
N LEU A 256 5.77 2.02 -6.94
CA LEU A 256 5.21 0.90 -6.17
C LEU A 256 5.18 1.24 -4.68
N LEU A 257 4.03 1.09 -4.03
CA LEU A 257 3.87 1.21 -2.57
C LEU A 257 3.67 -0.20 -2.00
N LEU A 258 4.44 -0.60 -0.98
CA LEU A 258 4.39 -1.92 -0.33
C LEU A 258 3.83 -1.79 1.08
N TYR A 259 2.84 -2.62 1.38
CA TYR A 259 2.19 -2.71 2.69
C TYR A 259 2.34 -4.12 3.25
N CYS A 260 2.34 -4.25 4.56
CA CYS A 260 2.52 -5.51 5.28
C CYS A 260 1.63 -5.54 6.51
N ASP A 261 0.56 -6.33 6.46
CA ASP A 261 -0.39 -6.49 7.57
C ASP A 261 -0.38 -7.91 8.12
N ASP A 262 -0.81 -8.03 9.38
CA ASP A 262 -0.96 -9.30 10.07
C ASP A 262 -2.46 -9.59 10.28
N ILE A 263 -2.98 -10.64 9.65
CA ILE A 263 -4.36 -11.12 9.82
C ILE A 263 -4.39 -12.30 10.77
N ASP A 264 -5.35 -12.35 11.71
CA ASP A 264 -5.53 -13.50 12.61
C ASP A 264 -6.73 -14.35 12.19
N LEU A 265 -6.44 -15.55 11.66
CA LEU A 265 -7.46 -16.55 11.34
C LEU A 265 -7.94 -17.27 12.61
N ALA A 266 -8.66 -16.55 13.46
CA ALA A 266 -9.30 -17.11 14.63
C ALA A 266 -10.51 -17.98 14.26
N ASN A 267 -10.59 -19.19 14.84
CA ASN A 267 -11.88 -19.90 14.92
C ASN A 267 -12.75 -19.13 15.94
N PRO A 268 -13.94 -18.60 15.55
CA PRO A 268 -14.78 -17.81 16.45
C PRO A 268 -15.32 -18.59 17.66
N LEU A 269 -15.25 -19.93 17.66
CA LEU A 269 -15.89 -20.81 18.64
C LEU A 269 -14.89 -21.69 19.44
N GLY A 270 -13.58 -21.42 19.38
CA GLY A 270 -12.54 -22.34 19.91
C GLY A 270 -11.66 -21.80 21.04
N MET A 271 -11.35 -22.65 22.03
CA MET A 271 -10.44 -22.36 23.16
C MET A 271 -8.98 -22.03 22.76
N LYS A 272 -8.58 -22.25 21.50
CA LYS A 272 -7.23 -21.98 20.96
C LYS A 272 -7.18 -20.68 20.14
N ARG A 273 -7.84 -19.63 20.63
CA ARG A 273 -7.92 -18.29 20.00
C ARG A 273 -6.52 -17.65 19.89
N GLY A 274 -6.25 -16.89 18.84
CA GLY A 274 -5.12 -15.94 18.76
C GLY A 274 -3.69 -16.44 18.52
N SER A 275 -3.41 -17.75 18.52
CA SER A 275 -2.01 -18.25 18.52
C SER A 275 -1.59 -19.12 17.32
N ARG A 276 -2.55 -19.63 16.54
CA ARG A 276 -2.29 -20.59 15.44
C ARG A 276 -2.79 -20.12 14.07
N GLY A 277 -3.49 -18.99 13.99
CA GLY A 277 -4.11 -18.48 12.76
C GLY A 277 -3.41 -17.26 12.14
N LYS A 278 -2.36 -16.72 12.76
CA LYS A 278 -1.76 -15.46 12.33
C LYS A 278 -0.99 -15.61 11.01
N LEU A 279 -1.46 -14.96 9.95
CA LEU A 279 -0.77 -14.85 8.67
C LEU A 279 -0.29 -13.41 8.48
N THR A 280 0.93 -13.22 7.98
CA THR A 280 1.38 -11.94 7.47
C THR A 280 1.13 -11.90 5.98
N VAL A 281 0.58 -10.79 5.50
CA VAL A 281 0.20 -10.57 4.11
C VAL A 281 0.87 -9.31 3.61
N PHE A 282 1.52 -9.41 2.45
CA PHE A 282 2.12 -8.29 1.74
C PHE A 282 1.21 -7.88 0.59
N TYR A 283 0.98 -6.58 0.44
CA TYR A 283 0.20 -5.99 -0.64
C TYR A 283 1.00 -4.92 -1.36
N ILE A 284 0.73 -4.72 -2.64
CA ILE A 284 1.21 -3.56 -3.38
C ILE A 284 0.06 -2.68 -3.85
N MET A 285 0.33 -1.38 -3.94
CA MET A 285 -0.48 -0.40 -4.66
C MET A 285 0.39 0.33 -5.67
N PHE A 286 -0.22 0.76 -6.78
CA PHE A 286 0.44 1.58 -7.79
C PHE A 286 0.18 3.05 -7.49
N ALA A 287 1.24 3.79 -7.21
CA ALA A 287 1.16 5.19 -6.81
C ALA A 287 0.70 6.11 -7.95
N ASN A 288 0.94 5.70 -9.21
CA ASN A 288 0.45 6.35 -10.42
C ASN A 288 -1.09 6.36 -10.52
N ILE A 289 -1.79 5.49 -9.78
CA ILE A 289 -3.25 5.55 -9.65
C ILE A 289 -3.61 6.75 -8.74
N PRO A 290 -4.49 7.66 -9.18
CA PRO A 290 -4.88 8.85 -8.41
C PRO A 290 -5.41 8.49 -7.01
N PRO A 291 -5.17 9.30 -5.96
CA PRO A 291 -5.52 8.97 -4.57
C PRO A 291 -6.95 8.46 -4.39
N PHE A 292 -7.94 9.13 -5.00
CA PHE A 292 -9.36 8.76 -4.90
C PHE A 292 -9.70 7.39 -5.52
N LYS A 293 -8.93 6.91 -6.52
CA LYS A 293 -9.03 5.53 -7.04
C LYS A 293 -8.16 4.57 -6.25
N ARG A 294 -7.00 5.02 -5.75
CA ARG A 294 -6.03 4.21 -4.99
C ARG A 294 -6.61 3.73 -3.65
N SER A 295 -7.45 4.54 -3.00
CA SER A 295 -8.16 4.16 -1.76
C SER A 295 -9.23 3.07 -1.94
N SER A 296 -9.52 2.61 -3.16
CA SER A 296 -10.43 1.48 -3.39
C SER A 296 -9.73 0.15 -3.16
N LEU A 297 -10.44 -0.83 -2.57
CA LEU A 297 -9.95 -2.21 -2.42
C LEU A 297 -9.52 -2.85 -3.76
N HIS A 298 -10.05 -2.38 -4.89
CA HIS A 298 -9.69 -2.85 -6.23
C HIS A 298 -8.27 -2.42 -6.67
N SER A 299 -7.66 -1.45 -5.98
CA SER A 299 -6.31 -0.92 -6.23
C SER A 299 -5.24 -1.54 -5.32
N ILE A 300 -5.63 -2.48 -4.45
CA ILE A 300 -4.75 -3.20 -3.52
C ILE A 300 -4.53 -4.63 -4.04
N PHE A 301 -3.30 -4.94 -4.40
CA PHE A 301 -2.94 -6.23 -5.00
C PHE A 301 -2.17 -7.09 -4.02
N LEU A 302 -2.62 -8.33 -3.80
CA LEU A 302 -1.89 -9.32 -3.01
C LEU A 302 -0.53 -9.62 -3.67
N LEU A 303 0.55 -9.50 -2.90
CA LEU A 303 1.90 -9.84 -3.33
C LEU A 303 2.37 -11.16 -2.73
N ALA A 304 2.21 -11.35 -1.41
CA ALA A 304 2.66 -12.57 -0.73
C ALA A 304 1.90 -12.84 0.57
N VAL A 305 1.87 -14.10 1.00
CA VAL A 305 1.31 -14.53 2.29
C VAL A 305 2.10 -15.68 2.89
N ALA A 306 2.39 -15.59 4.19
CA ALA A 306 3.00 -16.65 4.98
C ALA A 306 2.47 -16.63 6.42
N HIS A 307 2.74 -17.67 7.20
CA HIS A 307 2.42 -17.67 8.63
C HIS A 307 3.35 -16.69 9.36
N SER A 308 2.81 -15.75 10.15
CA SER A 308 3.59 -14.63 10.75
C SER A 308 4.76 -15.10 11.63
N ARG A 309 4.69 -16.31 12.18
CA ARG A 309 5.78 -16.88 12.98
C ARG A 309 6.99 -17.30 12.13
N ASP A 310 6.74 -17.68 10.87
CA ASP A 310 7.71 -18.29 9.96
C ASP A 310 8.46 -17.23 9.12
N ILE A 311 8.03 -15.96 9.16
CA ILE A 311 8.67 -14.82 8.45
C ILE A 311 9.06 -13.65 9.37
N LYS A 312 9.46 -13.96 10.62
CA LYS A 312 9.90 -12.94 11.58
C LYS A 312 11.21 -12.26 11.20
N THR A 313 12.13 -13.00 10.58
CA THR A 313 13.49 -12.52 10.25
C THR A 313 13.51 -11.79 8.90
N VAL A 314 14.58 -11.03 8.63
CA VAL A 314 14.72 -10.29 7.36
C VAL A 314 14.93 -11.26 6.20
N GLU A 315 15.78 -12.27 6.40
CA GLU A 315 16.16 -13.27 5.39
C GLU A 315 14.96 -14.11 4.94
N ALA A 316 14.00 -14.37 5.85
CA ALA A 316 12.75 -15.07 5.55
C ALA A 316 11.78 -14.21 4.73
N LYS A 317 11.78 -12.89 4.94
CA LYS A 317 11.00 -11.92 4.14
C LYS A 317 11.62 -11.71 2.77
N GLU A 318 12.94 -11.56 2.69
CA GLU A 318 13.69 -11.49 1.42
C GLU A 318 13.47 -12.73 0.58
N ASP A 319 13.56 -13.92 1.18
CA ASP A 319 13.30 -15.18 0.49
C ASP A 319 11.85 -15.26 -0.03
N LEU A 320 10.85 -14.83 0.77
CA LEU A 320 9.47 -14.76 0.30
C LEU A 320 9.27 -13.75 -0.83
N LEU A 321 9.88 -12.57 -0.73
CA LEU A 321 9.72 -11.44 -1.65
C LEU A 321 10.73 -11.42 -2.79
N GLN A 322 11.49 -12.52 -3.01
CA GLN A 322 12.57 -12.57 -3.99
C GLN A 322 12.15 -12.21 -5.42
N ASP A 323 10.95 -12.62 -5.85
CA ASP A 323 10.37 -12.28 -7.16
C ASP A 323 10.09 -10.78 -7.29
N PHE A 324 9.49 -10.19 -6.25
CA PHE A 324 9.22 -8.77 -6.15
C PHE A 324 10.52 -7.95 -6.18
N ILE A 325 11.49 -8.31 -5.34
CA ILE A 325 12.78 -7.62 -5.25
C ILE A 325 13.52 -7.68 -6.59
N ALA A 326 13.58 -8.86 -7.23
CA ALA A 326 14.19 -9.00 -8.55
C ALA A 326 13.50 -8.13 -9.61
N THR A 327 12.16 -8.13 -9.63
CA THR A 327 11.39 -7.33 -10.60
C THR A 327 11.50 -5.82 -10.34
N VAL A 328 11.56 -5.37 -9.08
CA VAL A 328 11.80 -3.96 -8.72
C VAL A 328 13.20 -3.49 -9.13
N ASN A 329 14.21 -4.33 -8.93
CA ASN A 329 15.57 -4.03 -9.36
C ASN A 329 15.66 -3.91 -10.89
N GLU A 330 14.95 -4.77 -11.63
CA GLU A 330 14.83 -4.70 -13.09
C GLU A 330 14.11 -3.42 -13.54
N LEU A 331 12.95 -3.09 -12.96
CA LEU A 331 12.21 -1.84 -13.20
C LEU A 331 13.10 -0.59 -12.99
N SER A 332 13.98 -0.61 -11.99
CA SER A 332 14.84 0.52 -11.63
C SER A 332 16.08 0.67 -12.52
N SER A 333 16.55 -0.43 -13.11
CA SER A 333 17.82 -0.49 -13.88
C SER A 333 17.59 -0.54 -15.38
N THR A 334 17.15 -1.69 -15.90
CA THR A 334 16.98 -1.97 -17.33
C THR A 334 15.57 -1.70 -17.86
N GLY A 335 14.58 -1.57 -16.97
CA GLY A 335 13.17 -1.61 -17.29
C GLY A 335 12.65 -3.04 -17.50
N VAL A 336 11.35 -3.22 -17.32
CA VAL A 336 10.62 -4.49 -17.57
C VAL A 336 9.84 -4.33 -18.87
N LYS A 337 10.14 -5.19 -19.85
CA LYS A 337 9.44 -5.22 -21.15
C LYS A 337 8.25 -6.19 -21.07
N ILE A 338 7.08 -5.72 -21.51
CA ILE A 338 5.82 -6.46 -21.47
C ILE A 338 5.13 -6.34 -22.82
N ILE A 339 4.78 -7.47 -23.45
CA ILE A 339 4.11 -7.50 -24.74
C ILE A 339 2.60 -7.62 -24.51
N ILE A 340 1.82 -6.64 -24.98
CA ILE A 340 0.36 -6.63 -24.95
C ILE A 340 -0.13 -6.47 -26.39
N GLU A 341 -0.91 -7.41 -26.92
CA GLU A 341 -1.50 -7.34 -28.27
C GLU A 341 -0.46 -7.00 -29.37
N ASN A 342 0.70 -7.67 -29.33
CA ASN A 342 1.87 -7.46 -30.20
C ASN A 342 2.53 -6.07 -30.10
N LYS A 343 2.19 -5.26 -29.09
CA LYS A 343 2.88 -4.00 -28.76
C LYS A 343 3.78 -4.22 -27.56
N GLU A 344 5.04 -3.83 -27.67
CA GLU A 344 5.97 -3.82 -26.54
C GLU A 344 5.77 -2.55 -25.71
N ILE A 345 5.49 -2.73 -24.41
CA ILE A 345 5.42 -1.68 -23.40
C ILE A 345 6.63 -1.87 -22.48
N GLU A 346 7.49 -0.86 -22.41
CA GLU A 346 8.61 -0.84 -21.47
C GLU A 346 8.24 -0.04 -20.22
N LEU A 347 8.28 -0.70 -19.05
CA LEU A 347 8.05 -0.06 -17.77
C LEU A 347 9.39 0.19 -17.06
N LEU A 348 9.68 1.47 -16.79
CA LEU A 348 10.72 1.90 -15.86
C LEU A 348 10.05 2.34 -14.57
N GLY A 349 10.67 2.10 -13.41
CA GLY A 349 10.02 2.40 -12.14
C GLY A 349 10.83 2.06 -10.90
N ALA A 350 10.34 2.45 -9.73
CA ALA A 350 11.00 2.17 -8.46
C ALA A 350 10.00 1.93 -7.33
N PHE A 351 10.54 1.41 -6.23
CA PHE A 351 9.82 1.17 -4.99
C PHE A 351 9.83 2.40 -4.08
N CYS A 352 8.64 2.86 -3.71
CA CYS A 352 8.41 3.93 -2.75
C CYS A 352 8.10 3.35 -1.37
N ILE A 353 8.88 3.73 -0.35
CA ILE A 353 8.54 3.42 1.04
C ILE A 353 7.44 4.38 1.52
N SER A 354 6.19 3.91 1.54
CA SER A 354 5.19 4.40 2.49
C SER A 354 5.51 3.80 3.88
N GLY A 355 5.72 4.67 4.87
CA GLY A 355 6.08 4.28 6.24
C GLY A 355 4.88 3.94 7.12
#